data_AF-K2LX87-F1
#
_entry.id   AF-K2LX87-F1
#
_cell.length_a   1.000
_cell.length_b   1.000
_cell.length_c   1.000
_cell.angle_alpha   90.00
_cell.angle_beta   90.00
_cell.angle_gamma   90.00
#
_symmetry.space_group_name_H-M   'P 1'
#
loop_
_entity.id
_entity.type
_entity.pdbx_description
1 polymer ?
#
loop_
_entity_poly.entity_id
_entity_poly.type
_entity_poly.pdbx_seq_one_letter_code
_entity_poly.pdbx_strand_id
1 'polypeptide(L)'
;PVTNYREDLSIGVPVTVLECGACTVDAVCFAARTSGISGCECVCAAGGYGDTCLPAAVPDGLGPFPLPESKDTEVRCVHGGSISSVDDPDLGVRGLCFVKVTFTAAIVFDLSYFDALQHTLNITLLQCVLMGLSIRGSGARVHVNVTSSMLDSGSLEFEGDFGASSQILVVGSTVFSMSYNAIAFLDFLFDVNSTLLLLDNYFEGSGYAVYLFTGVVDGGGIIVKGNTLSTTEEDDGM
;
A
#
# COMPACT_ATOMS: atom_id res chain seq x y z
N PRO A 1 -45.22 -5.41 -5.86
CA PRO A 1 -46.26 -6.39 -5.48
C PRO A 1 -47.49 -6.27 -6.39
N VAL A 2 -47.76 -7.29 -7.20
CA VAL A 2 -49.01 -7.37 -7.96
C VAL A 2 -49.62 -8.75 -7.72
N THR A 3 -50.81 -8.69 -7.15
CA THR A 3 -51.64 -9.78 -6.65
C THR A 3 -52.44 -10.43 -7.78
N ASN A 4 -52.34 -11.76 -7.84
CA ASN A 4 -53.38 -12.76 -8.11
C ASN A 4 -54.44 -12.43 -9.17
N TYR A 5 -54.48 -13.21 -10.26
CA TYR A 5 -55.64 -14.02 -10.68
C TYR A 5 -55.17 -15.13 -11.64
N ARG A 6 -55.31 -16.39 -11.22
CA ARG A 6 -55.30 -17.59 -12.08
C ARG A 6 -56.71 -18.18 -12.05
N GLU A 7 -57.55 -17.74 -12.98
CA GLU A 7 -58.51 -18.66 -13.61
C GLU A 7 -58.27 -18.59 -15.11
N ASP A 8 -57.97 -19.75 -15.70
CA ASP A 8 -57.66 -19.91 -17.12
C ASP A 8 -58.93 -19.70 -17.95
N LEU A 9 -59.05 -18.55 -18.60
CA LEU A 9 -60.07 -18.33 -19.63
C LEU A 9 -59.41 -18.29 -21.02
N SER A 10 -59.36 -19.45 -21.66
CA SER A 10 -59.04 -19.58 -23.08
C SER A 10 -60.18 -18.99 -23.92
N ILE A 11 -59.92 -17.88 -24.60
CA ILE A 11 -60.75 -17.41 -25.72
C ILE A 11 -59.93 -17.53 -27.00
N GLY A 12 -60.32 -18.50 -27.83
CA GLY A 12 -59.79 -18.71 -29.16
C GLY A 12 -60.36 -17.68 -30.14
N VAL A 13 -59.46 -16.90 -30.72
CA VAL A 13 -59.71 -16.05 -31.90
C VAL A 13 -58.71 -16.52 -32.97
N PRO A 14 -59.10 -16.68 -34.24
CA PRO A 14 -58.18 -17.15 -35.28
C PRO A 14 -57.04 -16.14 -35.47
N VAL A 15 -55.83 -16.52 -35.04
CA VAL A 15 -54.61 -15.76 -35.31
C VAL A 15 -54.06 -16.25 -36.64
N THR A 16 -53.98 -15.36 -37.62
CA THR A 16 -53.11 -15.56 -38.78
C THR A 16 -51.67 -15.58 -38.27
N VAL A 17 -51.03 -16.74 -38.31
CA VAL A 17 -49.61 -16.86 -38.00
C VAL A 17 -48.85 -16.17 -39.13
N LEU A 18 -48.39 -14.94 -38.90
CA LEU A 18 -47.25 -14.42 -39.66
C LEU A 18 -46.04 -15.23 -39.19
N GLU A 19 -45.35 -15.89 -40.12
CA GLU A 19 -44.02 -16.40 -39.80
C GLU A 19 -43.10 -15.20 -39.54
N CYS A 20 -42.81 -14.95 -38.26
CA CYS A 20 -41.65 -14.16 -37.86
C CYS A 20 -40.40 -14.94 -38.26
N GLY A 21 -39.90 -14.69 -39.47
CA GLY A 21 -38.60 -15.13 -39.94
C GLY A 21 -37.70 -13.91 -40.17
N ALA A 22 -36.45 -13.86 -39.72
CA ALA A 22 -35.70 -14.92 -39.04
C ALA A 22 -34.51 -14.39 -38.21
N CYS A 23 -34.32 -13.08 -38.04
CA CYS A 23 -33.26 -12.53 -37.18
C CYS A 23 -33.68 -11.16 -36.63
N THR A 24 -33.96 -11.05 -35.33
CA THR A 24 -34.06 -9.74 -34.63
C THR A 24 -32.68 -9.34 -34.10
N VAL A 25 -31.67 -9.30 -34.99
CA VAL A 25 -30.26 -9.02 -34.66
C VAL A 25 -29.82 -7.66 -35.18
N ASP A 26 -30.77 -6.74 -35.43
CA ASP A 26 -30.51 -5.35 -35.86
C ASP A 26 -29.70 -4.52 -34.83
N ALA A 27 -29.19 -5.12 -33.75
CA ALA A 27 -28.60 -4.41 -32.62
C ALA A 27 -27.13 -4.73 -32.31
N VAL A 28 -26.42 -5.61 -33.03
CA VAL A 28 -25.05 -5.96 -32.57
C VAL A 28 -23.93 -6.04 -33.63
N CYS A 29 -24.20 -5.95 -34.94
CA CYS A 29 -23.10 -5.84 -35.90
C CYS A 29 -22.49 -4.42 -35.88
N PHE A 30 -21.17 -4.32 -35.73
CA PHE A 30 -20.45 -3.06 -35.87
C PHE A 30 -20.37 -2.66 -37.34
N ALA A 31 -21.30 -1.80 -37.76
CA ALA A 31 -21.53 -1.45 -39.16
C ALA A 31 -20.26 -1.09 -39.96
N ALA A 32 -19.31 -0.39 -39.36
CA ALA A 32 -18.08 0.03 -40.05
C ALA A 32 -17.11 -1.11 -40.38
N ARG A 33 -17.30 -2.30 -39.80
CA ARG A 33 -16.46 -3.49 -40.06
C ARG A 33 -17.27 -4.70 -40.48
N THR A 34 -18.51 -4.51 -40.92
CA THR A 34 -19.36 -5.59 -41.45
C THR A 34 -19.37 -5.50 -42.97
N SER A 35 -19.02 -6.60 -43.65
CA SER A 35 -19.11 -6.72 -45.11
C SER A 35 -20.43 -7.31 -45.58
N GLY A 36 -21.21 -7.92 -44.68
CA GLY A 36 -22.53 -8.46 -44.97
C GLY A 36 -23.10 -9.23 -43.80
N ILE A 37 -24.22 -9.92 -44.02
CA ILE A 37 -24.87 -10.81 -43.05
C ILE A 37 -25.10 -12.15 -43.75
N SER A 38 -24.84 -13.25 -43.05
CA SER A 38 -25.09 -14.62 -43.54
C SER A 38 -25.86 -15.38 -42.47
N GLY A 39 -27.11 -15.75 -42.75
CA GLY A 39 -28.01 -16.24 -41.71
C GLY A 39 -28.31 -15.14 -40.70
N CYS A 40 -28.05 -15.39 -39.41
CA CYS A 40 -28.18 -14.41 -38.31
C CYS A 40 -26.84 -13.92 -37.74
N GLU A 41 -25.73 -14.15 -38.45
CA GLU A 41 -24.39 -13.73 -38.01
C GLU A 41 -23.83 -12.62 -38.91
N CYS A 42 -23.02 -11.75 -38.30
CA CYS A 42 -22.33 -10.69 -39.00
C CYS A 42 -21.13 -11.27 -39.79
N VAL A 43 -21.05 -10.95 -41.08
CA VAL A 43 -19.86 -11.27 -41.90
C VAL A 43 -18.92 -10.08 -41.85
N CYS A 44 -17.69 -10.29 -41.35
CA CYS A 44 -16.77 -9.20 -41.08
C CYS A 44 -15.92 -8.79 -42.29
N ALA A 45 -15.82 -7.48 -42.50
CA ALA A 45 -14.88 -6.85 -43.42
C ALA A 45 -13.45 -6.90 -42.85
N ALA A 46 -12.45 -6.63 -43.70
CA ALA A 46 -11.05 -6.62 -43.29
C ALA A 46 -10.81 -5.71 -42.05
N GLY A 47 -10.20 -6.30 -41.01
CA GLY A 47 -9.92 -5.65 -39.72
C GLY A 47 -11.06 -5.68 -38.70
N GLY A 48 -12.21 -6.29 -39.01
CA GLY A 48 -13.25 -6.65 -38.04
C GLY A 48 -13.04 -8.05 -37.48
N TYR A 49 -13.38 -8.28 -36.22
CA TYR A 49 -13.24 -9.56 -35.54
C TYR A 49 -14.42 -9.87 -34.61
N GLY A 50 -14.67 -11.16 -34.40
CA GLY A 50 -15.76 -11.70 -33.59
C GLY A 50 -17.12 -11.65 -34.28
N ASP A 51 -18.12 -12.28 -33.66
CA ASP A 51 -19.47 -12.51 -34.24
C ASP A 51 -20.25 -11.21 -34.49
N THR A 52 -19.74 -10.08 -33.97
CA THR A 52 -20.29 -8.73 -34.08
C THR A 52 -19.38 -7.78 -34.86
N CYS A 53 -18.28 -8.29 -35.43
CA CYS A 53 -17.30 -7.54 -36.23
C CYS A 53 -16.70 -6.31 -35.54
N LEU A 54 -16.40 -6.38 -34.25
CA LEU A 54 -15.74 -5.28 -33.55
C LEU A 54 -14.32 -5.03 -34.10
N PRO A 55 -13.78 -3.81 -33.98
CA PRO A 55 -12.41 -3.51 -34.43
C PRO A 55 -11.39 -4.43 -33.74
N ALA A 56 -10.58 -5.14 -34.51
CA ALA A 56 -9.62 -6.12 -33.98
C ALA A 56 -8.28 -5.50 -33.52
N ALA A 57 -8.11 -4.18 -33.63
CA ALA A 57 -6.82 -3.53 -33.44
C ALA A 57 -6.77 -2.71 -32.16
N VAL A 58 -6.09 -3.24 -31.14
CA VAL A 58 -5.36 -2.40 -30.18
C VAL A 58 -4.29 -1.65 -30.99
N PRO A 59 -4.14 -0.32 -30.87
CA PRO A 59 -3.12 0.40 -31.61
C PRO A 59 -1.72 -0.14 -31.29
N ASP A 60 -0.96 -0.47 -32.34
CA ASP A 60 0.50 -0.56 -32.26
C ASP A 60 1.03 0.86 -31.95
N GLY A 61 1.05 1.22 -30.67
CA GLY A 61 1.20 2.60 -30.23
C GLY A 61 0.85 2.85 -28.76
N LEU A 62 0.23 1.89 -28.07
CA LEU A 62 0.53 1.77 -26.65
C LEU A 62 2.02 1.43 -26.60
N GLY A 63 2.81 2.31 -25.95
CA GLY A 63 4.25 2.10 -25.75
C GLY A 63 4.53 0.72 -25.15
N PRO A 64 5.81 0.33 -24.97
CA PRO A 64 6.18 -1.03 -24.58
C PRO A 64 5.19 -1.57 -23.55
N PHE A 65 4.55 -2.70 -23.89
CA PHE A 65 3.72 -3.46 -22.97
C PHE A 65 4.43 -3.44 -21.61
N PRO A 66 3.73 -3.18 -20.48
CA PRO A 66 4.35 -3.32 -19.18
C PRO A 66 5.07 -4.66 -19.20
N LEU A 67 6.39 -4.59 -19.00
CA LEU A 67 7.25 -5.77 -19.02
C LEU A 67 6.53 -6.89 -18.29
N PRO A 68 6.50 -8.12 -18.83
CA PRO A 68 5.87 -9.25 -18.15
C PRO A 68 6.39 -9.23 -16.72
N GLU A 69 5.47 -9.14 -15.76
CA GLU A 69 5.73 -8.86 -14.35
C GLU A 69 7.07 -9.45 -13.95
N SER A 70 8.08 -8.58 -13.92
CA SER A 70 9.40 -8.95 -13.46
C SER A 70 9.18 -9.43 -12.04
N LYS A 71 9.46 -10.71 -11.79
CA LYS A 71 9.40 -11.37 -10.48
C LYS A 71 9.31 -10.36 -9.35
N ASP A 72 8.17 -10.37 -8.68
CA ASP A 72 7.69 -9.60 -7.53
C ASP A 72 8.69 -9.51 -6.36
N THR A 73 9.85 -8.93 -6.63
CA THR A 73 11.04 -8.89 -5.77
C THR A 73 11.53 -7.48 -5.55
N GLU A 74 11.04 -6.49 -6.31
CA GLU A 74 11.42 -5.10 -6.14
C GLU A 74 10.30 -4.35 -5.40
N VAL A 75 10.62 -3.87 -4.19
CA VAL A 75 9.74 -2.97 -3.45
C VAL A 75 9.59 -1.70 -4.27
N ARG A 76 8.41 -1.48 -4.87
CA ARG A 76 8.14 -0.26 -5.64
C ARG A 76 8.16 0.93 -4.69
N CYS A 77 9.11 1.85 -4.92
CA CYS A 77 9.24 3.07 -4.13
C CYS A 77 8.26 4.14 -4.62
N VAL A 78 7.60 4.81 -3.69
CA VAL A 78 6.90 6.07 -3.94
C VAL A 78 7.93 7.19 -3.92
N HIS A 79 7.94 8.02 -4.97
CA HIS A 79 8.90 9.11 -5.11
C HIS A 79 8.18 10.47 -5.14
N GLY A 80 8.59 11.38 -4.25
CA GLY A 80 8.08 12.75 -4.24
C GLY A 80 6.62 12.87 -3.81
N GLY A 81 6.12 14.11 -3.81
CA GLY A 81 4.72 14.42 -3.52
C GLY A 81 4.39 14.45 -2.03
N SER A 82 3.09 14.54 -1.74
CA SER A 82 2.57 14.59 -0.38
C SER A 82 1.47 13.54 -0.20
N ILE A 83 1.51 12.82 0.93
CA ILE A 83 0.50 11.82 1.28
C ILE A 83 0.03 12.02 2.73
N SER A 84 -1.25 11.76 2.98
CA SER A 84 -1.86 11.89 4.32
C SER A 84 -2.14 10.54 4.98
N SER A 85 -2.00 9.44 4.26
CA SER A 85 -2.24 8.10 4.76
C SER A 85 -1.44 7.10 3.92
N VAL A 86 -1.16 5.95 4.53
CA VAL A 86 -0.65 4.76 3.84
C VAL A 86 -1.66 3.68 4.12
N ASP A 87 -2.25 3.12 3.06
CA ASP A 87 -3.18 2.00 3.20
C ASP A 87 -2.43 0.73 3.57
N ASP A 88 -3.15 -0.20 4.21
CA ASP A 88 -2.60 -1.51 4.53
C ASP A 88 -2.19 -2.21 3.23
N PRO A 89 -0.96 -2.71 3.14
CA PRO A 89 -0.48 -3.31 1.92
C PRO A 89 -1.20 -4.63 1.63
N ASP A 90 -1.42 -4.88 0.34
CA ASP A 90 -2.03 -6.12 -0.14
C ASP A 90 -1.25 -7.37 0.34
N LEU A 91 -1.96 -8.50 0.43
CA LEU A 91 -1.36 -9.79 0.81
C LEU A 91 -0.16 -10.13 -0.10
N GLY A 92 1.00 -10.36 0.50
CA GLY A 92 2.23 -10.76 -0.20
C GLY A 92 3.22 -9.62 -0.48
N VAL A 93 2.88 -8.37 -0.15
CA VAL A 93 3.82 -7.24 -0.23
C VAL A 93 4.99 -7.46 0.74
N ARG A 94 6.22 -7.38 0.21
CA ARG A 94 7.47 -7.62 0.97
C ARG A 94 8.06 -6.36 1.59
N GLY A 95 7.49 -5.19 1.32
CA GLY A 95 8.02 -3.93 1.82
C GLY A 95 7.31 -2.70 1.30
N LEU A 96 7.59 -1.59 1.95
CA LEU A 96 7.15 -0.24 1.62
C LEU A 96 8.38 0.64 1.44
N CYS A 97 8.41 1.47 0.41
CA CYS A 97 9.52 2.37 0.16
C CYS A 97 9.02 3.75 -0.21
N PHE A 98 9.55 4.78 0.47
CA PHE A 98 9.22 6.18 0.26
C PHE A 98 10.51 6.99 0.13
N VAL A 99 10.59 7.80 -0.92
CA VAL A 99 11.75 8.61 -1.24
C VAL A 99 11.32 10.04 -1.52
N LYS A 100 11.77 11.00 -0.72
CA LYS A 100 11.42 12.43 -0.84
C LYS A 100 9.92 12.71 -0.73
N VAL A 101 9.20 11.91 0.05
CA VAL A 101 7.76 12.05 0.27
C VAL A 101 7.50 12.92 1.50
N THR A 102 6.49 13.79 1.40
CA THR A 102 6.02 14.61 2.53
C THR A 102 4.74 14.00 3.11
N PHE A 103 4.82 13.54 4.35
CA PHE A 103 3.67 13.02 5.07
C PHE A 103 2.96 14.17 5.78
N THR A 104 1.71 14.43 5.41
CA THR A 104 0.90 15.54 5.97
C THR A 104 0.05 15.12 7.16
N ALA A 105 0.22 13.89 7.64
CA ALA A 105 -0.38 13.36 8.85
C ALA A 105 0.55 12.31 9.46
N ALA A 106 0.34 11.99 10.73
CA ALA A 106 1.05 10.91 11.40
C ALA A 106 0.66 9.55 10.80
N ILE A 107 1.65 8.68 10.57
CA ILE A 107 1.46 7.36 10.00
C ILE A 107 1.68 6.30 11.07
N VAL A 108 0.83 5.27 11.04
CA VAL A 108 0.93 4.10 11.92
C VAL A 108 1.09 2.86 11.05
N PHE A 109 2.13 2.08 11.30
CA PHE A 109 2.31 0.74 10.74
C PHE A 109 2.04 -0.29 11.83
N ASP A 110 0.88 -0.95 11.75
CA ASP A 110 0.54 -2.05 12.65
C ASP A 110 0.93 -3.38 12.00
N LEU A 111 1.98 -4.01 12.54
CA LEU A 111 2.54 -5.24 12.00
C LEU A 111 1.64 -6.47 12.22
N SER A 112 0.54 -6.35 12.98
CA SER A 112 -0.42 -7.45 13.16
C SER A 112 -1.21 -7.79 11.88
N TYR A 113 -1.35 -6.84 10.95
CA TYR A 113 -1.99 -7.04 9.66
C TYR A 113 -1.09 -7.75 8.63
N PHE A 114 0.19 -7.89 8.92
CA PHE A 114 1.16 -8.50 8.02
C PHE A 114 1.29 -9.99 8.30
N ASP A 115 0.91 -10.83 7.33
CA ASP A 115 1.10 -12.28 7.40
C ASP A 115 2.58 -12.63 7.18
N ALA A 116 3.39 -12.43 8.22
CA ALA A 116 4.85 -12.42 8.16
C ALA A 116 5.50 -13.77 8.48
N LEU A 117 4.73 -14.86 8.54
CA LEU A 117 5.22 -16.15 9.08
C LEU A 117 6.49 -16.70 8.41
N GLN A 118 6.89 -16.20 7.23
CA GLN A 118 8.21 -16.48 6.62
C GLN A 118 8.85 -15.31 5.86
N HIS A 119 8.33 -14.09 5.98
CA HIS A 119 8.78 -12.95 5.17
C HIS A 119 9.21 -11.77 6.03
N THR A 120 10.28 -11.11 5.60
CA THR A 120 10.77 -9.88 6.23
C THR A 120 10.04 -8.70 5.60
N LEU A 121 9.43 -7.87 6.42
CA LEU A 121 8.85 -6.61 5.95
C LEU A 121 9.93 -5.54 5.90
N ASN A 122 10.20 -5.01 4.71
CA ASN A 122 11.19 -3.95 4.53
C ASN A 122 10.49 -2.58 4.42
N ILE A 123 10.65 -1.71 5.41
CA ILE A 123 10.11 -0.34 5.39
C ILE A 123 11.26 0.64 5.22
N THR A 124 11.24 1.43 4.14
CA THR A 124 12.29 2.43 3.86
C THR A 124 11.69 3.83 3.71
N LEU A 125 12.21 4.78 4.49
CA LEU A 125 11.92 6.21 4.40
C LEU A 125 13.23 6.97 4.15
N LEU A 126 13.41 7.47 2.95
CA LEU A 126 14.62 8.18 2.52
C LEU A 126 14.28 9.63 2.18
N GLN A 127 14.91 10.58 2.88
CA GLN A 127 14.70 12.02 2.65
C GLN A 127 13.22 12.45 2.77
N CYS A 128 12.47 11.77 3.63
CA CYS A 128 11.05 12.07 3.84
C CYS A 128 10.86 13.19 4.87
N VAL A 129 9.73 13.87 4.79
CA VAL A 129 9.25 14.81 5.80
C VAL A 129 8.09 14.15 6.54
N LEU A 130 8.19 13.99 7.85
CA LEU A 130 7.25 13.22 8.67
C LEU A 130 6.54 14.13 9.66
N MET A 131 5.21 14.06 9.74
CA MET A 131 4.48 14.63 10.87
C MET A 131 4.54 13.74 12.12
N GLY A 132 4.77 12.43 11.95
CA GLY A 132 4.85 11.43 13.01
C GLY A 132 4.88 10.03 12.41
N LEU A 133 5.54 9.09 13.09
CA LEU A 133 5.63 7.70 12.66
C LEU A 133 5.55 6.77 13.86
N SER A 134 4.59 5.86 13.86
CA SER A 134 4.46 4.79 14.87
C SER A 134 4.53 3.43 14.20
N ILE A 135 5.35 2.52 14.72
CA ILE A 135 5.45 1.13 14.23
C ILE A 135 5.17 0.19 15.40
N ARG A 136 4.10 -0.60 15.27
CA ARG A 136 3.65 -1.56 16.28
C ARG A 136 4.01 -2.98 15.90
N GLY A 137 4.94 -3.57 16.63
CA GLY A 137 5.42 -4.93 16.52
C GLY A 137 4.41 -5.97 17.00
N SER A 138 4.34 -7.09 16.27
CA SER A 138 3.44 -8.23 16.50
C SER A 138 4.20 -9.58 16.61
N GLY A 139 5.53 -9.54 16.70
CA GLY A 139 6.43 -10.69 16.55
C GLY A 139 6.88 -10.93 15.10
N ALA A 140 6.44 -10.10 14.16
CA ALA A 140 6.89 -10.13 12.77
C ALA A 140 8.37 -9.70 12.63
N ARG A 141 9.07 -10.26 11.63
CA ARG A 141 10.43 -9.83 11.28
C ARG A 141 10.37 -8.58 10.39
N VAL A 142 11.01 -7.49 10.82
CA VAL A 142 10.97 -6.21 10.10
C VAL A 142 12.36 -5.58 9.95
N HIS A 143 12.62 -4.97 8.79
CA HIS A 143 13.76 -4.07 8.56
C HIS A 143 13.23 -2.67 8.27
N VAL A 144 13.35 -1.78 9.25
CA VAL A 144 12.96 -0.38 9.15
C VAL A 144 14.20 0.48 8.94
N ASN A 145 14.20 1.30 7.89
CA ASN A 145 15.26 2.26 7.63
C ASN A 145 14.69 3.67 7.45
N VAL A 146 15.03 4.57 8.35
CA VAL A 146 14.74 6.01 8.29
C VAL A 146 16.06 6.74 8.06
N THR A 147 16.31 7.16 6.82
CA THR A 147 17.57 7.79 6.41
C THR A 147 17.35 9.22 5.95
N SER A 148 18.19 10.15 6.42
CA SER A 148 18.22 11.56 6.00
C SER A 148 16.85 12.24 6.00
N SER A 149 15.96 11.82 6.90
CA SER A 149 14.57 12.28 6.96
C SER A 149 14.41 13.32 8.06
N MET A 150 13.34 14.10 7.98
CA MET A 150 13.04 15.16 8.94
C MET A 150 11.65 14.99 9.56
N LEU A 151 11.53 15.36 10.83
CA LEU A 151 10.28 15.42 11.58
C LEU A 151 10.27 16.71 12.40
N ASP A 152 9.17 17.46 12.38
CA ASP A 152 9.09 18.81 12.93
C ASP A 152 8.04 19.04 14.03
N SER A 153 7.15 18.08 14.28
CA SER A 153 6.12 18.22 15.33
C SER A 153 5.81 16.96 16.14
N GLY A 154 5.78 15.78 15.52
CA GLY A 154 5.40 14.53 16.19
C GLY A 154 6.56 13.77 16.81
N SER A 155 6.41 12.46 16.92
CA SER A 155 7.40 11.54 17.48
C SER A 155 7.64 10.35 16.54
N LEU A 156 8.81 9.73 16.69
CA LEU A 156 9.06 8.39 16.17
C LEU A 156 8.79 7.39 17.30
N GLU A 157 7.85 6.47 17.11
CA GLU A 157 7.43 5.52 18.13
C GLU A 157 7.54 4.08 17.61
N PHE A 158 8.15 3.23 18.42
CA PHE A 158 8.29 1.81 18.14
C PHE A 158 7.78 1.04 19.35
N GLU A 159 6.71 0.28 19.17
CA GLU A 159 6.00 -0.36 20.27
C GLU A 159 5.90 -1.86 20.01
N GLY A 160 6.04 -2.71 21.03
CA GLY A 160 5.73 -4.14 20.93
C GLY A 160 6.86 -5.05 20.41
N ASP A 161 6.48 -6.23 19.94
CA ASP A 161 7.41 -7.34 19.68
C ASP A 161 7.94 -7.34 18.24
N PHE A 162 9.26 -7.41 18.09
CA PHE A 162 9.98 -7.50 16.84
C PHE A 162 10.71 -8.84 16.77
N GLY A 163 10.26 -9.71 15.87
CA GLY A 163 10.74 -11.08 15.76
C GLY A 163 12.20 -11.18 15.33
N ALA A 164 12.78 -12.39 15.45
CA ALA A 164 14.21 -12.61 15.26
C ALA A 164 14.78 -11.99 13.97
N SER A 165 16.00 -11.45 14.07
CA SER A 165 16.74 -10.77 12.99
C SER A 165 16.05 -9.50 12.45
N SER A 166 15.28 -8.82 13.28
CA SER A 166 14.73 -7.50 12.95
C SER A 166 15.80 -6.42 13.02
N GLN A 167 15.61 -5.33 12.28
CA GLN A 167 16.52 -4.20 12.27
C GLN A 167 15.71 -2.91 12.24
N ILE A 168 16.04 -1.99 13.13
CA ILE A 168 15.54 -0.61 13.09
C ILE A 168 16.75 0.30 12.98
N LEU A 169 16.83 1.04 11.89
CA LEU A 169 17.91 1.97 11.59
C LEU A 169 17.33 3.37 11.41
N VAL A 170 17.82 4.32 12.20
CA VAL A 170 17.60 5.75 11.99
C VAL A 170 18.97 6.39 11.81
N VAL A 171 19.20 7.02 10.66
CA VAL A 171 20.52 7.57 10.31
C VAL A 171 20.43 8.94 9.65
N GLY A 172 21.31 9.86 10.07
CA GLY A 172 21.45 11.19 9.45
C GLY A 172 20.17 12.02 9.45
N SER A 173 19.22 11.72 10.35
CA SER A 173 17.89 12.30 10.39
C SER A 173 17.80 13.39 11.45
N THR A 174 16.85 14.32 11.26
CA THR A 174 16.62 15.45 12.17
C THR A 174 15.20 15.38 12.69
N VAL A 175 15.04 15.15 13.99
CA VAL A 175 13.75 14.92 14.62
C VAL A 175 13.56 15.95 15.72
N PHE A 176 12.75 16.95 15.42
CA PHE A 176 12.25 17.94 16.37
C PHE A 176 10.83 17.54 16.77
N SER A 177 10.66 17.17 18.04
CA SER A 177 9.39 16.73 18.58
C SER A 177 8.87 17.74 19.59
N MET A 178 7.61 18.11 19.42
CA MET A 178 6.87 18.85 20.45
C MET A 178 6.29 17.91 21.51
N SER A 179 6.40 16.59 21.30
CA SER A 179 6.02 15.58 22.27
C SER A 179 7.10 15.45 23.35
N TYR A 180 6.75 14.75 24.42
CA TYR A 180 7.67 14.47 25.52
C TYR A 180 8.94 13.75 25.06
N ASN A 181 8.85 12.91 24.04
CA ASN A 181 9.96 12.16 23.48
C ASN A 181 10.16 12.49 21.99
N ALA A 182 11.41 12.59 21.52
CA ALA A 182 11.68 12.68 20.07
C ALA A 182 11.55 11.31 19.38
N ILE A 183 12.19 10.31 19.98
CA ILE A 183 12.03 8.91 19.61
C ILE A 183 11.77 8.08 20.86
N ALA A 184 10.77 7.20 20.80
CA ALA A 184 10.38 6.33 21.90
C ALA A 184 10.30 4.86 21.47
N PHE A 185 10.80 3.98 22.33
CA PHE A 185 10.63 2.54 22.23
C PHE A 185 9.87 2.08 23.48
N LEU A 186 8.67 1.53 23.29
CA LEU A 186 7.71 1.25 24.36
C LEU A 186 7.37 -0.25 24.37
N ASP A 187 7.46 -0.88 25.54
CA ASP A 187 7.09 -2.29 25.73
C ASP A 187 7.67 -3.20 24.63
N PHE A 188 8.94 -2.96 24.29
CA PHE A 188 9.55 -3.53 23.11
C PHE A 188 10.28 -4.84 23.41
N LEU A 189 10.16 -5.80 22.49
CA LEU A 189 10.95 -7.02 22.51
C LEU A 189 11.74 -7.14 21.21
N PHE A 190 13.06 -7.18 21.32
CA PHE A 190 13.96 -7.52 20.22
C PHE A 190 14.43 -8.95 20.41
N ASP A 191 13.90 -9.84 19.58
CA ASP A 191 14.27 -11.27 19.58
C ASP A 191 15.67 -11.49 18.95
N VAL A 192 16.16 -12.73 18.95
CA VAL A 192 17.54 -13.12 18.60
C VAL A 192 18.05 -12.45 17.32
N ASN A 193 19.28 -11.92 17.38
CA ASN A 193 19.98 -11.21 16.29
C ASN A 193 19.30 -9.92 15.82
N SER A 194 18.44 -9.30 16.63
CA SER A 194 17.81 -8.03 16.26
C SER A 194 18.68 -6.83 16.65
N THR A 195 18.61 -5.75 15.86
CA THR A 195 19.45 -4.56 16.09
C THR A 195 18.67 -3.27 15.99
N LEU A 196 18.90 -2.37 16.93
CA LEU A 196 18.47 -0.97 16.87
C LEU A 196 19.71 -0.10 16.68
N LEU A 197 19.74 0.69 15.62
CA LEU A 197 20.84 1.58 15.27
C LEU A 197 20.33 3.01 15.14
N LEU A 198 20.81 3.89 16.01
CA LEU A 198 20.64 5.32 15.92
C LEU A 198 22.00 5.94 15.61
N LEU A 199 22.19 6.43 14.39
CA LEU A 199 23.50 6.88 13.89
C LEU A 199 23.45 8.32 13.35
N ASP A 200 24.32 9.18 13.87
CA ASP A 200 24.54 10.53 13.33
C ASP A 200 23.25 11.38 13.16
N ASN A 201 22.28 11.21 14.07
CA ASN A 201 21.02 11.96 14.06
C ASN A 201 21.05 13.17 14.99
N TYR A 202 20.07 14.06 14.82
CA TYR A 202 19.72 15.09 15.79
C TYR A 202 18.33 14.78 16.34
N PHE A 203 18.22 14.52 17.65
CA PHE A 203 16.97 14.25 18.35
C PHE A 203 16.72 15.32 19.41
N GLU A 204 15.57 15.98 19.33
CA GLU A 204 15.12 16.95 20.32
C GLU A 204 13.66 16.66 20.68
N GLY A 205 13.42 16.39 21.97
CA GLY A 205 12.07 16.20 22.53
C GLY A 205 11.87 17.13 23.72
N SER A 206 10.64 17.25 24.25
CA SER A 206 10.44 18.15 25.38
C SER A 206 11.14 17.66 26.65
N GLY A 207 10.95 16.39 27.03
CA GLY A 207 11.56 15.78 28.22
C GLY A 207 12.68 14.79 27.93
N TYR A 208 12.56 13.99 26.85
CA TYR A 208 13.57 13.03 26.45
C TYR A 208 13.86 13.08 24.94
N ALA A 209 15.13 13.11 24.55
CA ALA A 209 15.50 12.95 23.15
C ALA A 209 15.23 11.51 22.67
N VAL A 210 15.69 10.52 23.45
CA VAL A 210 15.51 9.09 23.19
C VAL A 210 14.93 8.47 24.46
N TYR A 211 13.79 7.81 24.35
CA TYR A 211 13.10 7.19 25.46
C TYR A 211 12.98 5.68 25.24
N LEU A 212 13.55 4.89 26.15
CA LEU A 212 13.45 3.43 26.15
C LEU A 212 12.69 3.02 27.40
N PHE A 213 11.46 2.51 27.24
CA PHE A 213 10.62 2.11 28.36
C PHE A 213 10.22 0.66 28.24
N THR A 214 10.60 -0.12 29.26
CA THR A 214 10.29 -1.55 29.37
C THR A 214 10.70 -2.32 28.11
N GLY A 215 11.95 -2.80 28.06
CA GLY A 215 12.50 -3.45 26.88
C GLY A 215 13.29 -4.71 27.17
N VAL A 216 13.19 -5.70 26.27
CA VAL A 216 14.02 -6.91 26.27
C VAL A 216 14.78 -6.99 24.96
N VAL A 217 16.08 -7.26 25.04
CA VAL A 217 16.94 -7.51 23.86
C VAL A 217 17.59 -8.87 24.04
N ASP A 218 17.13 -9.87 23.29
CA ASP A 218 17.68 -11.22 23.29
C ASP A 218 18.64 -11.38 22.11
N GLY A 219 19.90 -11.73 22.37
CA GLY A 219 20.90 -12.00 21.33
C GLY A 219 21.14 -10.88 20.31
N GLY A 220 20.78 -9.63 20.64
CA GLY A 220 20.81 -8.46 19.78
C GLY A 220 21.60 -7.28 20.35
N GLY A 221 21.40 -6.09 19.80
CA GLY A 221 22.10 -4.90 20.29
C GLY A 221 21.43 -3.58 19.94
N ILE A 222 21.54 -2.62 20.86
CA ILE A 222 21.18 -1.22 20.64
C ILE A 222 22.48 -0.43 20.49
N ILE A 223 22.64 0.27 19.36
CA ILE A 223 23.81 1.06 19.02
C ILE A 223 23.38 2.50 18.82
N VAL A 224 23.86 3.38 19.69
CA VAL A 224 23.64 4.83 19.60
C VAL A 224 24.99 5.50 19.41
N LYS A 225 25.27 6.03 18.21
CA LYS A 225 26.58 6.58 17.86
C LYS A 225 26.46 7.87 17.06
N GLY A 226 27.23 8.88 17.45
CA GLY A 226 27.33 10.15 16.70
C GLY A 226 26.08 11.03 16.75
N ASN A 227 25.07 10.69 17.56
CA ASN A 227 23.84 11.48 17.67
C ASN A 227 24.04 12.70 18.58
N THR A 228 23.35 13.78 18.24
CA THR A 228 23.10 14.91 19.13
C THR A 228 21.73 14.73 19.78
N LEU A 229 21.69 14.75 21.12
CA LEU A 229 20.49 14.58 21.91
C LEU A 229 20.24 15.86 22.69
N SER A 230 19.05 16.44 22.56
CA SER A 230 18.65 17.69 23.21
C SER A 230 17.26 17.58 23.84
N THR A 231 17.00 18.38 24.86
CA THR A 231 15.69 18.51 25.50
C THR A 231 15.35 19.98 25.69
N THR A 232 14.06 20.33 25.68
CA THR A 232 13.61 21.73 25.80
C THR A 232 13.02 22.07 27.17
N GLU A 233 12.61 21.09 27.97
CA GLU A 233 12.27 21.33 29.38
C GLU A 233 13.54 21.75 30.14
N GLU A 234 13.49 22.93 30.75
CA GLU A 234 14.50 23.39 31.70
C GLU A 234 14.30 22.63 33.02
N ASP A 235 15.40 22.10 33.56
CA ASP A 235 15.42 21.44 34.87
C ASP A 235 14.98 22.46 35.92
N ASP A 236 13.71 22.42 36.33
CA ASP A 236 13.18 23.20 37.45
C ASP A 236 13.89 22.71 38.72
N GLY A 237 15.05 23.32 38.98
CA GLY A 237 16.02 22.90 39.97
C GLY A 237 15.40 22.50 41.31
N MET A 238 15.67 21.26 41.73
CA MET A 238 15.40 20.75 43.07
C MET A 238 16.42 21.27 44.09
#